data_AF-A0A2S2R7U6-F1
#
_entry.id   AF-A0A2S2R7U6-F1
#
_cell.length_a   1.000
_cell.length_b   1.000
_cell.length_c   1.000
_cell.angle_alpha   90.00
_cell.angle_beta   90.00
_cell.angle_gamma   90.00
#
_symmetry.space_group_name_H-M   'P 1'
#
loop_
_entity.id
_entity.type
_entity.pdbx_description
1 polymer ?
#
loop_
_entity_poly.entity_id
_entity_poly.type
_entity_poly.pdbx_seq_one_letter_code
_entity_poly.pdbx_strand_id
1 'polypeptide(L)'
;VFISFNYRLGLFGFISTEDDVIPGNYGMKDQVMALRWVQENIAKFGGDPGQVTVFGESAGGVSTGYHLLSPMSKGLFHKAILQSGSPLCTWAVAPPGLIRKRTEAVATLSGCQADTSSEILDCLQKLPATNLVKTQCKFFVSYITFLKIIRFRTLKFLGHMIDINK
;
A
#
# COMPACT_ATOMS: atom_id res chain seq x y z
N VAL A 1 -21.02 -0.03 -16.54
CA VAL A 1 -20.99 -0.63 -15.20
C VAL A 1 -19.97 0.10 -14.35
N PHE A 2 -20.28 0.41 -13.10
CA PHE A 2 -19.36 1.02 -12.14
C PHE A 2 -19.10 0.05 -10.98
N ILE A 3 -17.85 -0.03 -10.53
CA ILE A 3 -17.43 -0.92 -9.45
C ILE A 3 -16.55 -0.12 -8.49
N SER A 4 -16.90 -0.16 -7.22
CA SER A 4 -16.03 0.25 -6.12
C SER A 4 -15.76 -0.96 -5.24
N PHE A 5 -14.62 -0.95 -4.55
CA PHE A 5 -14.21 -2.04 -3.68
C PHE A 5 -13.34 -1.52 -2.54
N ASN A 6 -13.24 -2.31 -1.48
CA ASN A 6 -12.37 -2.03 -0.35
C ASN A 6 -11.09 -2.85 -0.46
N TYR A 7 -9.98 -2.29 0.00
CA TYR A 7 -8.70 -2.98 0.16
C TYR A 7 -8.12 -2.65 1.54
N ARG A 8 -7.22 -3.48 2.05
CA ARG A 8 -6.60 -3.22 3.35
C ARG A 8 -5.75 -1.96 3.32
N LEU A 9 -5.86 -1.17 4.39
CA LEU A 9 -5.17 0.11 4.57
C LEU A 9 -4.17 0.03 5.72
N GLY A 10 -3.26 1.01 5.78
CA GLY A 10 -2.41 1.22 6.93
C GLY A 10 -1.51 0.03 7.25
N LEU A 11 -1.35 -0.28 8.54
CA LEU A 11 -0.55 -1.44 8.98
C LEU A 11 -1.09 -2.75 8.40
N PHE A 12 -2.40 -2.92 8.32
CA PHE A 12 -3.00 -4.15 7.76
C PHE A 12 -2.76 -4.32 6.25
N GLY A 13 -2.58 -3.20 5.53
CA GLY A 13 -2.36 -3.21 4.09
C GLY A 13 -0.89 -3.22 3.67
N PHE A 14 0.00 -2.63 4.46
CA PHE A 14 1.33 -2.22 3.99
C PHE A 14 2.46 -2.42 5.01
N ILE A 15 2.23 -3.14 6.12
CA ILE A 15 3.32 -3.56 7.01
C ILE A 15 4.24 -4.56 6.30
N SER A 16 5.55 -4.49 6.56
CA SER A 16 6.53 -5.38 5.93
C SER A 16 7.79 -5.53 6.80
N THR A 17 8.38 -6.72 6.83
CA THR A 17 9.73 -7.00 7.35
C THR A 17 10.80 -6.98 6.26
N GLU A 18 10.39 -6.68 5.02
CA GLU A 18 11.22 -6.66 3.81
C GLU A 18 11.91 -8.02 3.56
N ASP A 19 11.22 -9.10 3.94
CA ASP A 19 11.55 -10.48 3.67
C ASP A 19 10.26 -11.26 3.32
N ASP A 20 10.40 -12.56 3.07
CA ASP A 20 9.29 -13.40 2.61
C ASP A 20 8.25 -13.70 3.71
N VAL A 21 8.53 -13.38 4.98
CA VAL A 21 7.63 -13.67 6.10
C VAL A 21 6.51 -12.64 6.17
N ILE A 22 6.86 -11.35 6.13
CA ILE A 22 5.91 -10.25 6.02
C ILE A 22 6.29 -9.42 4.79
N PRO A 23 5.96 -9.87 3.57
CA PRO A 23 6.40 -9.20 2.34
C PRO A 23 5.74 -7.83 2.14
N GLY A 24 4.58 -7.60 2.75
CA GLY A 24 3.79 -6.38 2.55
C GLY A 24 3.02 -6.36 1.24
N ASN A 25 2.67 -5.15 0.81
CA ASN A 25 1.82 -4.88 -0.36
C ASN A 25 0.48 -5.64 -0.35
N TYR A 26 -0.06 -5.93 0.84
CA TYR A 26 -1.33 -6.65 1.00
C TYR A 26 -2.50 -5.87 0.41
N GLY A 27 -2.54 -4.54 0.61
CA GLY A 27 -3.54 -3.69 -0.01
C GLY A 27 -3.48 -3.71 -1.54
N MET A 28 -2.27 -3.76 -2.14
CA MET A 28 -2.12 -3.90 -3.59
C MET A 28 -2.56 -5.28 -4.09
N LYS A 29 -2.26 -6.35 -3.32
CA LYS A 29 -2.71 -7.71 -3.62
C LYS A 29 -4.23 -7.84 -3.55
N ASP A 30 -4.88 -7.15 -2.62
CA ASP A 30 -6.34 -7.05 -2.57
C ASP A 30 -6.91 -6.37 -3.83
N GLN A 31 -6.27 -5.30 -4.32
CA GLN A 31 -6.67 -4.64 -5.57
C GLN A 31 -6.48 -5.57 -6.79
N VAL A 32 -5.39 -6.34 -6.86
CA VAL A 32 -5.22 -7.38 -7.90
C VAL A 32 -6.34 -8.42 -7.83
N MET A 33 -6.71 -8.86 -6.62
CA MET A 33 -7.78 -9.83 -6.43
C MET A 33 -9.13 -9.27 -6.90
N ALA A 34 -9.42 -8.00 -6.59
CA ALA A 34 -10.61 -7.31 -7.09
C ALA A 34 -10.61 -7.26 -8.63
N LEU A 35 -9.50 -6.93 -9.27
CA LEU A 35 -9.40 -6.91 -10.74
C LEU A 35 -9.64 -8.30 -11.36
N ARG A 36 -9.12 -9.37 -10.74
CA ARG A 36 -9.39 -10.76 -11.18
C ARG A 36 -10.88 -11.10 -11.05
N TRP A 37 -11.48 -10.74 -9.91
CA TRP A 37 -12.91 -10.94 -9.71
C TRP A 37 -13.74 -10.20 -10.78
N VAL A 38 -13.36 -8.97 -11.13
CA VAL A 38 -14.00 -8.21 -12.21
C VAL A 38 -13.88 -8.96 -13.53
N GLN A 39 -12.68 -9.42 -13.92
CA GLN A 39 -12.48 -10.17 -15.15
C GLN A 39 -13.38 -11.42 -15.22
N GLU A 40 -13.52 -12.15 -14.12
CA GLU A 40 -14.30 -13.40 -14.07
C GLU A 40 -15.82 -13.18 -14.01
N ASN A 41 -16.28 -12.02 -13.53
CA ASN A 41 -17.69 -11.85 -13.17
C ASN A 41 -18.41 -10.71 -13.87
N ILE A 42 -17.70 -9.70 -14.40
CA ILE A 42 -18.35 -8.46 -14.85
C ILE A 42 -19.31 -8.65 -16.03
N ALA A 43 -19.09 -9.68 -16.85
CA ALA A 43 -20.01 -10.06 -17.92
C ALA A 43 -21.43 -10.38 -17.42
N LYS A 44 -21.54 -10.97 -16.22
CA LYS A 44 -22.84 -11.30 -15.59
C LYS A 44 -23.62 -10.04 -15.16
N PHE A 45 -22.92 -8.92 -15.00
CA PHE A 45 -23.51 -7.62 -14.67
C PHE A 45 -23.64 -6.70 -15.90
N GLY A 46 -23.48 -7.26 -17.11
CA GLY A 46 -23.58 -6.52 -18.37
C GLY A 46 -22.37 -5.63 -18.70
N GLY A 47 -21.22 -5.86 -18.08
CA GLY A 47 -19.96 -5.20 -18.46
C GLY A 47 -19.08 -6.05 -19.36
N ASP A 48 -18.12 -5.41 -20.02
CA ASP A 48 -17.18 -6.07 -20.91
C ASP A 48 -15.82 -6.24 -20.21
N PRO A 49 -15.36 -7.48 -19.92
CA PRO A 49 -14.04 -7.71 -19.32
C PRO A 49 -12.90 -7.16 -20.21
N GLY A 50 -13.12 -7.09 -21.52
CA GLY A 50 -12.26 -6.50 -22.56
C GLY A 50 -12.22 -4.96 -22.58
N GLN A 51 -12.95 -4.28 -21.69
CA GLN A 51 -12.98 -2.81 -21.63
C GLN A 51 -12.92 -2.24 -20.21
N VAL A 52 -12.38 -3.01 -19.26
CA VAL A 52 -12.18 -2.53 -17.88
C VAL A 52 -11.22 -1.33 -17.84
N THR A 53 -11.64 -0.25 -17.21
CA THR A 53 -10.81 0.94 -16.93
C THR A 53 -10.60 1.05 -15.43
N VAL A 54 -9.34 1.09 -14.98
CA VAL A 54 -9.01 1.35 -13.58
C VAL A 54 -8.80 2.85 -13.39
N PHE A 55 -9.38 3.41 -12.34
CA PHE A 55 -9.13 4.80 -12.00
C PHE A 55 -9.08 5.01 -10.49
N GLY A 56 -8.35 6.04 -10.08
CA GLY A 56 -8.25 6.42 -8.68
C GLY A 56 -7.66 7.80 -8.48
N GLU A 57 -7.96 8.37 -7.31
CA GLU A 57 -7.49 9.67 -6.86
C GLU A 57 -6.47 9.52 -5.71
N SER A 58 -5.48 10.40 -5.65
CA SER A 58 -4.46 10.42 -4.58
C SER A 58 -3.74 9.06 -4.48
N ALA A 59 -3.79 8.39 -3.33
CA ALA A 59 -3.24 7.04 -3.16
C ALA A 59 -3.85 6.01 -4.14
N GLY A 60 -5.11 6.21 -4.56
CA GLY A 60 -5.73 5.41 -5.63
C GLY A 60 -5.16 5.71 -7.01
N GLY A 61 -4.76 6.96 -7.28
CA GLY A 61 -4.05 7.34 -8.51
C GLY A 61 -2.65 6.72 -8.57
N VAL A 62 -1.94 6.73 -7.44
CA VAL A 62 -0.67 6.00 -7.27
C VAL A 62 -0.86 4.51 -7.51
N SER A 63 -1.86 3.89 -6.87
CA SER A 63 -2.13 2.46 -7.01
C SER A 63 -2.48 2.08 -8.46
N THR A 64 -3.27 2.92 -9.14
CA THR A 64 -3.56 2.77 -10.58
C THR A 64 -2.28 2.79 -11.41
N GLY A 65 -1.34 3.70 -11.08
CA GLY A 65 -0.01 3.74 -11.67
C GLY A 65 0.81 2.47 -11.43
N TYR A 66 0.78 1.90 -10.21
CA TYR A 66 1.45 0.62 -9.95
C TYR A 66 0.82 -0.56 -10.67
N HIS A 67 -0.49 -0.56 -10.89
CA HIS A 67 -1.14 -1.58 -11.71
C HIS A 67 -0.72 -1.53 -13.18
N LEU A 68 -0.35 -0.36 -13.73
CA LEU A 68 0.25 -0.26 -15.06
C LEU A 68 1.64 -0.92 -15.12
N LEU A 69 2.40 -0.86 -14.03
CA LEU A 69 3.78 -1.36 -13.97
C LEU A 69 3.86 -2.83 -13.54
N SER A 70 2.90 -3.30 -12.75
CA SER A 70 2.98 -4.62 -12.12
C SER A 70 2.64 -5.76 -13.08
N PRO A 71 3.48 -6.80 -13.18
CA PRO A 71 3.15 -8.00 -13.95
C PRO A 71 1.92 -8.74 -13.39
N MET A 72 1.60 -8.58 -12.10
CA MET A 72 0.44 -9.23 -11.48
C MET A 72 -0.91 -8.71 -12.00
N SER A 73 -0.91 -7.49 -12.57
CA SER A 73 -2.10 -6.83 -13.11
C SER A 73 -2.17 -6.87 -14.64
N LYS A 74 -1.16 -7.43 -15.29
CA LYS A 74 -1.09 -7.53 -16.75
C LYS A 74 -2.31 -8.29 -17.28
N GLY A 75 -3.01 -7.66 -18.22
CA GLY A 75 -4.21 -8.24 -18.85
C GLY A 75 -5.49 -8.17 -18.02
N LEU A 76 -5.47 -7.55 -16.82
CA LEU A 76 -6.68 -7.44 -15.99
C LEU A 76 -7.50 -6.17 -16.25
N PHE A 77 -6.96 -5.22 -17.02
CA PHE A 77 -7.62 -3.98 -17.40
C PHE A 77 -7.03 -3.42 -18.71
N HIS A 78 -7.73 -2.45 -19.30
CA HIS A 78 -7.46 -1.93 -20.65
C HIS A 78 -7.02 -0.47 -20.64
N LYS A 79 -7.56 0.34 -19.73
CA LYS A 79 -7.27 1.78 -19.63
C LYS A 79 -7.06 2.17 -18.17
N ALA A 80 -6.34 3.26 -17.96
CA ALA A 80 -6.06 3.80 -16.63
C ALA A 80 -6.32 5.31 -16.59
N ILE A 81 -6.87 5.80 -15.48
CA ILE A 81 -7.01 7.25 -15.20
C ILE A 81 -6.41 7.53 -13.82
N LEU A 82 -5.36 8.34 -13.77
CA LEU A 82 -4.65 8.69 -12.55
C LEU A 82 -4.99 10.14 -12.18
N GLN A 83 -5.71 10.34 -11.07
CA GLN A 83 -6.12 11.66 -10.61
C GLN A 83 -5.24 12.08 -9.42
N SER A 84 -4.49 13.17 -9.54
CA SER A 84 -3.68 13.76 -8.44
C SER A 84 -2.77 12.78 -7.69
N GLY A 85 -2.28 11.74 -8.36
CA GLY A 85 -1.38 10.73 -7.81
C GLY A 85 -0.61 10.01 -8.93
N SER A 86 0.66 9.71 -8.70
CA SER A 86 1.52 9.02 -9.67
C SER A 86 2.48 8.07 -8.96
N PRO A 87 2.96 6.99 -9.60
CA PRO A 87 3.91 6.06 -8.98
C PRO A 87 5.26 6.72 -8.64
N LEU A 88 5.49 7.95 -9.09
CA LEU A 88 6.69 8.77 -8.83
C LEU A 88 6.54 9.73 -7.64
N CYS A 89 5.37 9.78 -7.00
CA CYS A 89 5.18 10.63 -5.83
C CYS A 89 6.13 10.19 -4.70
N THR A 90 6.78 11.14 -4.03
CA THR A 90 7.78 10.86 -2.98
C THR A 90 7.22 10.14 -1.76
N TRP A 91 5.90 10.15 -1.59
CA TRP A 91 5.16 9.45 -0.54
C TRP A 91 4.60 8.09 -0.96
N ALA A 92 4.80 7.68 -2.22
CA ALA A 92 4.23 6.45 -2.78
C ALA A 92 5.02 5.18 -2.44
N VAL A 93 6.34 5.28 -2.32
CA VAL A 93 7.24 4.18 -1.92
C VAL A 93 8.11 4.63 -0.76
N ALA A 94 8.29 3.76 0.22
CA ALA A 94 9.25 4.00 1.29
C ALA A 94 10.66 3.56 0.85
N PRO A 95 11.73 4.28 1.26
CA PRO A 95 13.09 3.83 1.04
C PRO A 95 13.35 2.44 1.65
N PRO A 96 14.26 1.64 1.07
CA PRO A 96 14.65 0.34 1.63
C PRO A 96 15.05 0.45 3.10
N GLY A 97 14.64 -0.54 3.89
CA GLY A 97 14.86 -0.64 5.34
C GLY A 97 13.95 0.23 6.20
N LEU A 98 13.25 1.23 5.64
CA LEU A 98 12.40 2.11 6.44
C LEU A 98 11.14 1.39 6.92
N ILE A 99 10.52 0.56 6.07
CA ILE A 99 9.29 -0.14 6.47
C ILE A 99 9.63 -1.22 7.49
N ARG A 100 10.73 -1.95 7.29
CA ARG A 100 11.22 -2.90 8.30
C ARG A 100 11.38 -2.27 9.68
N LYS A 101 12.09 -1.13 9.78
CA LYS A 101 12.26 -0.39 11.05
C LYS A 101 10.93 0.06 11.65
N ARG A 102 9.98 0.49 10.82
CA ARG A 102 8.63 0.88 11.30
C ARG A 102 7.86 -0.32 11.81
N THR A 103 7.97 -1.48 11.16
CA THR A 103 7.34 -2.74 11.58
C THR A 103 7.91 -3.22 12.92
N GLU A 104 9.23 -3.18 13.10
CA GLU A 104 9.90 -3.48 14.38
C GLU A 104 9.41 -2.53 15.48
N ALA A 105 9.34 -1.22 15.21
CA ALA A 105 8.81 -0.25 16.17
C ALA A 105 7.32 -0.48 16.50
N VAL A 106 6.50 -0.87 15.52
CA VAL A 106 5.10 -1.26 15.75
C VAL A 106 5.00 -2.49 16.64
N ALA A 107 5.85 -3.49 16.42
CA ALA A 107 5.93 -4.68 17.27
C ALA A 107 6.26 -4.30 18.72
N THR A 108 7.34 -3.54 18.93
CA THR A 108 7.74 -3.06 20.27
C THR A 108 6.63 -2.26 20.95
N LEU A 109 6.01 -1.30 20.25
CA LEU A 109 4.94 -0.46 20.81
C LEU A 109 3.64 -1.22 21.09
N SER A 110 3.46 -2.38 20.47
CA SER A 110 2.31 -3.25 20.66
C SER A 110 2.56 -4.33 21.72
N GLY A 111 3.73 -4.32 22.37
CA GLY A 111 4.12 -5.27 23.41
C GLY A 111 4.67 -6.59 22.89
N CYS A 112 5.03 -6.67 21.61
CA CYS A 112 5.68 -7.83 21.02
C CYS A 112 7.20 -7.72 21.23
N GLN A 113 7.75 -8.57 22.09
CA GLN A 113 9.19 -8.82 22.18
C GLN A 113 9.53 -9.95 21.22
N ALA A 114 10.08 -9.62 20.06
CA ALA A 114 10.34 -10.56 18.99
C ALA A 114 11.61 -10.11 18.23
N ASP A 115 12.52 -11.05 17.98
CA ASP A 115 13.80 -10.78 17.33
C ASP A 115 13.77 -11.18 15.84
N THR A 116 12.83 -12.08 15.47
CA THR A 116 12.66 -12.56 14.10
C THR A 116 11.35 -12.11 13.48
N SER A 117 11.32 -12.04 12.14
CA SER A 117 10.10 -11.69 11.38
C SER A 117 8.93 -12.64 11.64
N SER A 118 9.21 -13.91 11.92
CA SER A 118 8.19 -14.92 12.22
C SER A 118 7.57 -14.71 13.60
N GLU A 119 8.37 -14.39 14.60
CA GLU A 119 7.88 -14.05 15.95
C GLU A 119 7.10 -12.72 15.94
N ILE A 120 7.56 -11.74 15.16
CA ILE A 120 6.82 -10.48 14.95
C ILE A 120 5.45 -10.78 14.34
N LEU A 121 5.38 -11.60 13.29
CA LEU A 121 4.12 -11.96 12.64
C LEU A 121 3.16 -12.66 13.60
N ASP A 122 3.62 -13.72 14.27
CA ASP A 122 2.82 -14.51 15.19
C ASP A 122 2.26 -13.66 16.35
N CYS A 123 3.10 -12.79 16.93
CA CYS A 123 2.65 -11.91 18.00
C CYS A 123 1.61 -10.89 17.51
N LEU A 124 1.87 -10.20 16.39
CA LEU A 124 0.95 -9.18 15.87
C LEU A 124 -0.41 -9.77 15.47
N GLN A 125 -0.45 -11.01 14.97
CA GLN A 125 -1.70 -11.69 14.61
C GLN A 125 -2.57 -12.07 15.82
N LYS A 126 -1.96 -12.26 17.00
CA LYS A 126 -2.68 -12.57 18.24
C LYS A 126 -3.27 -11.34 18.93
N LEU A 127 -2.86 -10.14 18.54
CA LEU A 127 -3.35 -8.90 19.14
C LEU A 127 -4.74 -8.53 18.61
N PRO A 128 -5.59 -7.90 19.46
CA PRO A 128 -6.80 -7.26 18.96
C PRO A 128 -6.46 -6.23 17.88
N ALA A 129 -7.20 -6.24 16.77
CA ALA A 129 -6.98 -5.29 15.67
C ALA A 129 -7.01 -3.82 16.14
N THR A 130 -7.81 -3.51 17.17
CA THR A 130 -7.89 -2.18 17.79
C THR A 130 -6.56 -1.71 18.39
N ASN A 131 -5.70 -2.61 18.86
CA ASN A 131 -4.36 -2.26 19.35
C ASN A 131 -3.50 -1.75 18.20
N LEU A 132 -3.51 -2.44 17.06
CA LEU A 132 -2.74 -2.04 15.87
C LEU A 132 -3.23 -0.71 15.30
N VAL A 133 -4.55 -0.49 15.23
CA VAL A 133 -5.12 0.80 14.82
C VAL A 133 -4.65 1.92 15.75
N LYS A 134 -4.70 1.72 17.08
CA LYS A 134 -4.22 2.70 18.06
C LYS A 134 -2.73 2.99 17.91
N THR A 135 -1.92 1.95 17.70
CA THR A 135 -0.47 2.09 17.46
C THR A 135 -0.21 2.88 16.19
N GLN A 136 -0.95 2.62 15.10
CA GLN A 136 -0.83 3.35 13.85
C GLN A 136 -1.10 4.85 14.01
N CYS A 137 -2.13 5.24 14.78
CA CYS A 137 -2.44 6.64 15.03
C CYS A 137 -1.26 7.41 15.65
N LYS A 138 -0.45 6.77 16.51
CA LYS A 138 0.73 7.40 17.11
C LYS A 138 1.78 7.79 16.06
N PHE A 139 1.95 6.99 15.01
CA PHE A 139 2.85 7.31 13.89
C PHE A 139 2.28 8.40 12.98
N PHE A 140 0.96 8.38 12.74
CA PHE A 140 0.31 9.33 11.82
C PHE A 140 0.30 10.76 12.37
N VAL A 141 0.10 10.93 13.68
CA VAL A 141 0.14 12.24 14.35
C VAL A 141 1.54 12.89 14.20
N SER A 142 2.62 12.12 14.27
CA SER A 142 3.99 12.63 14.08
C SER A 142 4.20 13.20 12.67
N TYR A 143 3.65 12.56 11.64
CA TYR A 143 3.77 12.99 10.24
C TYR A 143 2.98 14.27 9.93
N ILE A 144 1.76 14.42 10.48
CA ILE A 144 0.94 15.62 10.30
C ILE A 144 1.46 16.81 11.12
N THR A 145 2.05 16.55 12.29
CA THR A 145 2.59 17.63 13.14
C THR A 145 3.79 18.31 12.45
N PHE A 146 4.60 17.56 11.70
CA PHE A 146 5.67 18.11 10.88
C PHE A 146 5.17 18.89 9.65
N LEU A 147 4.04 18.49 9.04
CA LEU A 147 3.42 19.25 7.94
C LEU A 147 2.92 20.63 8.39
N LYS A 148 2.52 20.79 9.66
CA LYS A 148 2.19 22.12 10.22
C LYS A 148 3.41 23.03 10.43
N ILE A 149 4.64 22.50 10.36
CA ILE A 149 5.89 23.26 10.56
C ILE A 149 6.64 23.51 9.24
N ILE A 150 6.12 23.09 8.08
CA ILE A 150 6.69 23.49 6.79
C ILE A 150 6.31 24.94 6.48
N ARG A 151 7.12 25.85 7.03
CA ARG A 151 7.29 27.22 6.54
C ARG A 151 7.89 27.11 5.13
N PHE A 152 7.20 27.60 4.11
CA PHE A 152 7.69 27.60 2.72
C PHE A 152 9.12 28.15 2.63
N ARG A 153 10.09 27.29 2.34
CA ARG A 153 11.39 27.68 1.78
C ARG A 153 11.96 26.52 0.94
N THR A 154 11.67 26.61 -0.36
CA THR A 154 12.41 26.19 -1.56
C THR A 154 13.33 24.93 -1.56
N LEU A 155 13.08 24.12 -2.60
CA LEU A 155 13.74 22.89 -3.09
C LEU A 155 15.28 22.85 -3.06
N LYS A 156 15.86 21.63 -2.99
CA LYS A 156 16.98 21.15 -3.84
C LYS A 156 17.27 19.61 -3.71
N PHE A 157 17.32 18.90 -4.87
CA PHE A 157 18.15 17.71 -5.29
C PHE A 157 18.01 16.34 -4.56
N LEU A 158 18.30 15.13 -5.10
CA LEU A 158 18.44 14.50 -6.44
C LEU A 158 18.59 12.95 -6.25
N GLY A 159 18.03 12.14 -7.17
CA GLY A 159 18.40 10.79 -7.66
C GLY A 159 18.93 9.64 -6.76
N HIS A 160 18.22 8.49 -6.72
CA HIS A 160 18.62 7.19 -7.34
C HIS A 160 17.67 6.01 -6.98
N MET A 161 17.39 5.18 -7.99
CA MET A 161 17.03 3.74 -8.01
C MET A 161 15.80 3.19 -7.23
N ILE A 162 14.89 2.58 -8.00
CA ILE A 162 13.80 1.69 -7.54
C ILE A 162 13.97 0.35 -8.29
N ASP A 163 13.99 -0.77 -7.55
CA ASP A 163 13.81 -2.13 -8.07
C ASP A 163 12.47 -2.66 -7.53
N ILE A 164 11.56 -3.11 -8.41
CA ILE A 164 10.13 -3.38 -8.12
C ILE A 164 9.80 -4.89 -8.26
N ASN A 165 10.77 -5.79 -8.05
CA ASN A 165 10.60 -7.22 -8.35
C ASN A 165 10.65 -8.16 -7.13
N LYS A 166 10.35 -7.70 -5.91
CA LYS A 166 10.17 -8.59 -4.76
C LYS A 166 8.89 -8.25 -3.99
#